data_AF-A0A7W9Z1M9-F1
#
_entry.id   AF-A0A7W9Z1M9-F1
#
_cell.length_a   1.000
_cell.length_b   1.000
_cell.length_c   1.000
_cell.angle_alpha   90.00
_cell.angle_beta   90.00
_cell.angle_gamma   90.00
#
_symmetry.space_group_name_H-M   'P 1'
#
loop_
_entity.id
_entity.type
_entity.pdbx_description
1 polymer ?
#
loop_
_entity_poly.entity_id
_entity_poly.type
_entity_poly.pdbx_seq_one_letter_code
_entity_poly.pdbx_strand_id
1 'polypeptide(L)' 'MAMSAHIHVKPEDHILTIQEAIEPVYNRLALECEARIIDAAVRAGWSAEEAVAAIEDLRKRELLESTH' A
#
# COMPACT_ATOMS: atom_id res chain seq x y z
N MET A 1 24.34 21.06 -23.85
CA MET A 1 23.78 19.76 -24.28
C MET A 1 24.16 18.73 -23.23
N ALA A 2 23.23 18.35 -22.34
CA ALA A 2 23.48 17.30 -21.36
C ALA A 2 23.14 15.95 -22.01
N MET A 3 24.11 15.04 -22.06
CA MET A 3 23.89 13.67 -22.54
C MET A 3 23.02 12.95 -21.52
N SER A 4 21.76 12.70 -21.90
CA SER A 4 20.90 11.74 -21.20
C SER A 4 21.49 10.35 -21.39
N ALA A 5 22.28 9.89 -20.43
CA ALA A 5 22.70 8.50 -20.34
C ALA A 5 21.43 7.64 -20.17
N HIS A 6 20.93 7.10 -21.28
CA HIS A 6 19.92 6.05 -21.24
C HIS A 6 20.64 4.81 -20.71
N ILE A 7 20.46 4.53 -19.43
CA ILE A 7 20.90 3.29 -18.82
C ILE A 7 20.02 2.20 -19.42
N HIS A 8 20.54 1.55 -20.47
CA HIS A 8 19.91 0.41 -21.10
C HIS A 8 20.29 -0.82 -20.27
N VAL A 9 19.56 -1.04 -19.18
CA VAL A 9 19.62 -2.31 -18.42
C VAL A 9 19.01 -3.40 -19.29
N LYS A 10 19.76 -4.48 -19.52
CA LYS A 10 19.25 -5.63 -20.26
C LYS A 10 18.17 -6.33 -19.41
N PRO A 11 17.10 -6.88 -20.01
CA PRO A 11 16.01 -7.52 -19.26
C PRO A 11 16.48 -8.65 -18.32
N GLU A 12 17.60 -9.29 -18.69
CA GLU A 12 18.27 -10.38 -17.96
C GLU A 12 19.05 -9.92 -16.71
N ASP A 13 19.28 -8.61 -16.54
CA ASP A 13 19.99 -8.02 -15.38
C ASP A 13 19.05 -7.46 -14.30
N HIS A 14 17.73 -7.55 -14.47
CA HIS A 14 16.78 -7.23 -13.42
C HIS A 14 16.74 -8.37 -12.39
N ILE A 15 17.68 -8.38 -11.44
CA ILE A 15 17.51 -9.15 -10.21
C ILE A 15 16.38 -8.47 -9.42
N LEU A 16 15.14 -8.80 -9.75
CA LEU A 16 13.98 -8.44 -8.95
C LEU A 16 14.16 -9.09 -7.58
N THR A 17 14.33 -8.26 -6.56
CA THR A 17 14.28 -8.73 -5.20
C THR A 17 12.89 -9.31 -4.93
N ILE A 18 12.82 -10.26 -4.00
CA ILE A 18 11.53 -10.83 -3.56
C ILE A 18 10.57 -9.71 -3.13
N GLN A 19 11.10 -8.63 -2.54
CA GLN A 19 10.33 -7.46 -2.17
C GLN A 19 9.69 -6.76 -3.38
N GLU A 20 10.45 -6.45 -4.42
CA GLU A 20 9.92 -5.79 -5.63
C GLU A 20 8.90 -6.66 -6.37
N ALA A 21 9.05 -7.99 -6.31
CA ALA A 21 8.07 -8.90 -6.89
C ALA A 21 6.75 -8.93 -6.09
N ILE A 22 6.83 -8.79 -4.76
CA ILE A 22 5.67 -8.89 -3.87
C ILE A 22 4.95 -7.54 -3.71
N GLU A 23 5.67 -6.42 -3.73
CA GLU A 23 5.13 -5.09 -3.47
C GLU A 23 3.88 -4.74 -4.29
N PRO A 24 3.80 -5.01 -5.61
CA PRO A 24 2.59 -4.75 -6.39
C PRO A 24 1.37 -5.56 -5.90
N VAL A 25 1.60 -6.82 -5.54
CA VAL A 25 0.54 -7.72 -5.05
C VAL A 25 0.10 -7.28 -3.66
N TYR A 26 1.05 -6.95 -2.79
CA TYR A 26 0.79 -6.44 -1.44
C TYR A 26 -0.05 -5.17 -1.49
N ASN A 27 0.35 -4.17 -2.29
CA ASN A 27 -0.37 -2.90 -2.41
C ASN A 27 -1.81 -3.09 -2.92
N ARG A 28 -2.00 -3.97 -3.90
CA ARG A 28 -3.33 -4.31 -4.39
C ARG A 28 -4.19 -4.95 -3.30
N LEU A 29 -3.66 -5.93 -2.57
CA LEU A 29 -4.39 -6.61 -1.49
C LEU A 29 -4.70 -5.66 -0.33
N ALA A 30 -3.80 -4.74 0.00
CA ALA A 30 -4.01 -3.72 1.02
C ALA A 30 -5.20 -2.81 0.65
N LEU A 31 -5.25 -2.34 -0.60
CA LEU A 31 -6.35 -1.52 -1.11
C LEU A 31 -7.68 -2.29 -1.11
N GLU A 32 -7.68 -3.54 -1.56
CA GLU A 32 -8.87 -4.41 -1.55
C GLU A 32 -9.39 -4.65 -0.12
N CYS A 33 -8.48 -4.84 0.84
CA CYS A 33 -8.82 -5.00 2.24
C CYS A 33 -9.48 -3.74 2.80
N GLU A 34 -8.88 -2.57 2.55
CA GLU A 34 -9.40 -1.27 2.99
C GLU A 34 -10.80 -1.01 2.41
N ALA A 35 -10.99 -1.28 1.11
CA ALA A 35 -12.29 -1.16 0.45
C ALA A 35 -13.36 -2.05 1.11
N ARG A 36 -13.01 -3.30 1.49
CA ARG A 36 -13.94 -4.21 2.19
C ARG A 36 -14.30 -3.73 3.59
N ILE A 37 -13.35 -3.13 4.31
CA ILE A 37 -13.58 -2.57 5.64
C ILE A 37 -14.55 -1.39 5.54
N ILE A 38 -14.31 -0.47 4.61
CA ILE A 38 -15.17 0.70 4.38
C ILE A 38 -16.58 0.25 3.99
N ASP A 39 -16.69 -0.69 3.05
CA ASP A 39 -17.97 -1.26 2.61
C ASP A 39 -18.75 -1.95 3.74
N ALA A 40 -18.05 -2.65 4.65
CA ALA A 40 -18.66 -3.21 5.86
C ALA A 40 -19.15 -2.12 6.83
N ALA A 41 -18.38 -1.05 7.03
CA ALA A 41 -18.76 0.06 7.88
C ALA A 41 -20.00 0.80 7.32
N VAL A 42 -20.04 1.04 6.01
CA VAL A 42 -21.19 1.64 5.33
C VAL A 42 -22.43 0.77 5.47
N ARG A 43 -22.32 -0.55 5.28
CA ARG A 43 -23.44 -1.48 5.55
C ARG A 43 -23.92 -1.47 7.00
N ALA A 44 -23.04 -1.16 7.93
CA ALA A 44 -23.38 -1.03 9.35
C ALA A 44 -23.95 0.36 9.72
N GLY A 45 -24.07 1.28 8.75
CA GLY A 45 -24.68 2.60 8.93
C GLY A 45 -23.70 3.73 9.23
N TRP A 46 -22.40 3.48 9.16
CA TRP A 46 -21.37 4.51 9.30
C TRP A 46 -21.11 5.23 7.98
N SER A 47 -20.63 6.47 8.03
CA SER A 47 -20.16 7.15 6.82
C SER A 47 -18.83 6.56 6.34
N ALA A 48 -18.55 6.70 5.04
CA ALA A 48 -17.28 6.28 4.47
C ALA A 48 -16.11 7.10 5.05
N GLU A 49 -16.32 8.38 5.31
CA GLU A 49 -15.34 9.29 5.90
C GLU A 49 -14.95 8.87 7.32
N GLU A 50 -15.93 8.49 8.16
CA GLU A 50 -15.66 7.96 9.50
C GLU A 50 -14.90 6.65 9.45
N ALA A 51 -15.25 5.76 8.51
CA ALA A 51 -14.53 4.49 8.33
C ALA A 51 -13.07 4.71 7.94
N VAL A 52 -12.80 5.60 6.97
CA VAL A 52 -11.43 5.97 6.56
C VAL A 52 -10.64 6.56 7.73
N ALA A 53 -11.24 7.50 8.47
CA ALA A 53 -10.59 8.10 9.63
C ALA A 53 -10.23 7.05 10.70
N ALA A 54 -11.13 6.10 10.96
CA ALA A 54 -10.89 5.02 11.92
C ALA A 54 -9.75 4.08 11.47
N ILE A 55 -9.67 3.76 10.17
CA ILE A 55 -8.57 2.95 9.61
C ILE A 55 -7.23 3.65 9.79
N GLU A 56 -7.17 4.95 9.48
CA GLU A 56 -5.95 5.76 9.67
C GLU A 56 -5.51 5.83 11.13
N ASP A 57 -6.46 5.98 12.07
CA ASP A 57 -6.15 5.98 13.49
C ASP A 57 -5.67 4.62 14.01
N LEU A 58 -6.18 3.50 13.47
CA LEU A 58 -5.66 2.16 13.76
C LEU A 58 -4.22 2.00 13.27
N ARG A 59 -3.91 2.41 12.04
CA ARG A 59 -2.53 2.36 11.48
C ARG A 59 -1.54 3.15 12.33
N LYS A 60 -1.93 4.34 12.80
CA LYS A 60 -1.10 5.15 13.71
C LYS A 60 -0.83 4.43 15.04
N ARG A 61 -1.82 3.74 15.60
CA ARG A 61 -1.66 2.97 16.84
C ARG A 61 -0.68 1.82 16.66
N GLU A 62 -0.83 1.05 15.58
CA GLU A 62 0.11 -0.03 15.25
C GLU A 62 1.55 0.48 15.11
N LEU A 63 1.75 1.65 14.48
CA LEU A 63 3.07 2.27 14.36
C LEU A 63 3.66 2.67 15.73
N LEU A 64 2.84 3.21 16.62
CA LEU A 64 3.26 3.60 17.97
C LEU A 64 3.59 2.36 18.83
N GLU A 65 2.83 1.28 18.69
CA GLU A 65 3.04 0.02 19.41
C GLU A 65 4.28 -0.75 18.92
N SER A 66 4.58 -0.68 17.63
CA SER A 66 5.76 -1.33 17.03
C SER A 66 7.08 -0.56 17.25
N THR A 67 7.02 0.63 17.82
CA THR A 67 8.19 1.47 18.15
C THR A 67 8.66 1.29 19.61
N HIS A 68 8.05 0.36 20.37
CA HIS A 68 8.34 0.11 21.80
C HIS A 68 9.06 -1.23 22.03
#